data_AF-A0A843HSF8-F1
#
_entry.id   AF-A0A843HSF8-F1
#
_cell.length_a   1.000
_cell.length_b   1.000
_cell.length_c   1.000
_cell.angle_alpha   90.00
_cell.angle_beta   90.00
_cell.angle_gamma   90.00
#
_symmetry.space_group_name_H-M   'P 1'
#
loop_
_entity.id
_entity.type
_entity.pdbx_description
1 polymer ?
#
loop_
_entity_poly.entity_id
_entity_poly.type
_entity_poly.pdbx_seq_one_letter_code
_entity_poly.pdbx_strand_id
1 'polypeptide(L)'
;MIGETIAKNLIERFNPKSVLFCPYKEEMWDSMQTIYESLKKTDVETEIMPIAYYSLKNQKIIDIHIEFSNYKDNFPMLLKKKWDIIIFHYPYDNLNNVTRPVIYSNELKAFCKHLVLIGYACIGERQFCEQELLYSGTRNSDLVIAETKEQAEFANKVLEGKPNWNGEVVGWGSPKYDLLEMANIPEWWKIKAEGKRVVFLQSSIVPFLQDRNKLNQIESIIQSYIKNPKVCLIWRPHPLYRNTIIAHRKEELMHFIDLCNMVRTSRKDILDESQSAESAIRFADEMISDQSSLVILWKKTGKKLTMI
;
A
#
# COMPACT_ATOMS: atom_id res chain seq x y z
N MET A 1 5.32 6.22 16.86
CA MET A 1 4.75 5.76 15.57
C MET A 1 4.49 4.25 15.63
N ILE A 2 3.65 3.69 14.76
CA ILE A 2 3.38 2.24 14.68
C ILE A 2 4.64 1.48 14.30
N GLY A 3 5.37 1.91 13.27
CA GLY A 3 6.63 1.28 12.85
C GLY A 3 7.70 1.28 13.93
N GLU A 4 7.77 2.35 14.73
CA GLU A 4 8.64 2.45 15.91
C GLU A 4 8.23 1.44 17.00
N THR A 5 6.93 1.25 17.22
CA THR A 5 6.41 0.27 18.18
C THR A 5 6.72 -1.15 17.71
N ILE A 6 6.54 -1.44 16.42
CA ILE A 6 6.91 -2.72 15.82
C ILE A 6 8.42 -2.96 15.94
N ALA A 7 9.26 -1.98 15.62
CA ALA A 7 10.71 -2.09 15.74
C ALA A 7 11.12 -2.41 17.19
N LYS A 8 10.56 -1.69 18.17
CA LYS A 8 10.78 -1.96 19.60
C LYS A 8 10.36 -3.38 19.98
N ASN A 9 9.17 -3.81 19.57
CA ASN A 9 8.66 -5.15 19.87
C ASN A 9 9.54 -6.25 19.24
N LEU A 10 10.05 -6.04 18.02
CA LEU A 10 10.99 -6.97 17.37
C LEU A 10 12.31 -7.07 18.15
N ILE A 11 12.84 -5.94 18.64
CA ILE A 11 14.06 -5.90 19.45
C ILE A 11 13.86 -6.63 20.77
N GLU A 12 12.80 -6.29 21.50
CA GLU A 12 12.49 -6.92 22.79
C GLU A 12 12.24 -8.42 22.68
N ARG A 13 11.58 -8.85 21.59
CA ARG A 13 11.19 -10.24 21.38
C ARG A 13 12.33 -11.12 20.90
N PHE A 14 13.14 -10.65 19.97
CA PHE A 14 14.14 -11.48 19.27
C PHE A 14 15.58 -11.11 19.56
N ASN A 15 15.82 -9.95 20.18
CA ASN A 15 17.16 -9.38 20.41
C ASN A 15 18.07 -9.49 19.15
N PRO A 16 17.62 -9.02 17.97
CA PRO A 16 18.32 -9.22 16.72
C PRO A 16 19.57 -8.32 16.66
N LYS A 17 20.65 -8.83 16.09
CA LYS A 17 21.81 -8.03 15.67
C LYS A 17 21.67 -7.53 14.24
N SER A 18 20.87 -8.21 13.43
CA SER A 18 20.67 -7.84 12.02
C SER A 18 19.27 -8.10 11.48
N VAL A 19 18.75 -7.16 10.69
CA VAL A 19 17.43 -7.21 10.06
C VAL A 19 17.56 -6.88 8.57
N LEU A 20 16.98 -7.71 7.72
CA LEU A 20 16.90 -7.47 6.28
C LEU A 20 15.46 -7.24 5.84
N PHE A 21 15.23 -6.17 5.07
CA PHE A 21 13.96 -5.86 4.45
C PHE A 21 13.95 -6.32 2.99
N CYS A 22 12.92 -7.07 2.61
CA CYS A 22 12.79 -7.65 1.27
C CYS A 22 11.55 -7.12 0.54
N PRO A 23 11.51 -5.83 0.16
CA PRO A 23 10.43 -5.32 -0.67
C PRO A 23 10.58 -5.82 -2.11
N TYR A 24 9.49 -5.97 -2.87
CA TYR A 24 9.59 -6.27 -4.30
C TYR A 24 9.03 -5.16 -5.21
N LYS A 25 8.31 -4.19 -4.65
CA LYS A 25 7.78 -3.01 -5.34
C LYS A 25 7.93 -1.75 -4.48
N GLU A 26 8.33 -0.64 -5.09
CA GLU A 26 8.49 0.68 -4.46
C GLU A 26 7.17 1.19 -3.89
N GLU A 27 6.07 1.02 -4.64
CA GLU A 27 4.72 1.41 -4.21
C GLU A 27 4.21 0.68 -2.95
N MET A 28 4.89 -0.40 -2.53
CA MET A 28 4.54 -1.19 -1.35
C MET A 28 5.53 -1.01 -0.20
N TRP A 29 6.57 -0.18 -0.38
CA TRP A 29 7.57 0.12 0.65
C TRP A 29 6.95 0.73 1.91
N ASP A 30 5.85 1.45 1.72
CA ASP A 30 5.08 2.10 2.77
C ASP A 30 4.58 1.17 3.89
N SER A 31 4.54 -0.14 3.64
CA SER A 31 4.23 -1.16 4.65
C SER A 31 5.34 -1.43 5.65
N MET A 32 6.58 -0.98 5.38
CA MET A 32 7.77 -1.29 6.18
C MET A 32 8.67 -0.09 6.48
N GLN A 33 8.50 1.02 5.74
CA GLN A 33 9.38 2.19 5.79
C GLN A 33 9.68 2.68 7.22
N THR A 34 8.64 2.93 8.03
CA THR A 34 8.86 3.50 9.37
C THR A 34 9.44 2.48 10.36
N ILE A 35 9.33 1.18 10.09
CA ILE A 35 10.05 0.13 10.85
C ILE A 35 11.55 0.22 10.51
N TYR A 36 11.88 0.27 9.22
CA TYR A 36 13.26 0.40 8.74
C TYR A 36 13.93 1.64 9.32
N GLU A 37 13.28 2.81 9.21
CA GLU A 37 13.79 4.07 9.74
C GLU A 37 13.99 4.05 11.26
N SER A 38 13.15 3.30 11.98
CA SER A 38 13.26 3.14 13.43
C SER A 38 14.44 2.23 13.79
N LEU A 39 14.61 1.10 13.11
CA LEU A 39 15.74 0.19 13.34
C LEU A 39 17.09 0.82 12.98
N LYS A 40 17.16 1.66 11.94
CA LYS A 40 18.37 2.41 11.57
C LYS A 40 18.87 3.38 12.65
N LYS A 41 18.05 3.70 13.65
CA LYS A 41 18.42 4.54 14.81
C LYS A 41 18.93 3.73 16.00
N THR A 42 19.08 2.41 15.84
CA THR A 42 19.53 1.48 16.87
C THR A 42 20.85 0.81 16.45
N ASP A 43 21.42 -0.04 17.32
CA ASP A 43 22.63 -0.82 17.02
C ASP A 43 22.38 -2.04 16.11
N VAL A 44 21.14 -2.20 15.62
CA VAL A 44 20.76 -3.32 14.74
C VAL A 44 21.21 -3.03 13.30
N GLU A 45 22.05 -3.92 12.75
CA GLU A 45 22.47 -3.85 11.35
C GLU A 45 21.25 -4.03 10.44
N THR A 46 20.89 -2.99 9.69
CA THR A 46 19.63 -2.94 8.96
C THR A 46 19.85 -2.60 7.49
N GLU A 47 19.44 -3.52 6.61
CA GLU A 47 19.65 -3.44 5.15
C GLU A 47 18.35 -3.68 4.35
N ILE A 48 18.37 -3.27 3.08
CA ILE A 48 17.27 -3.49 2.12
C ILE A 48 17.79 -4.34 0.95
N MET A 49 17.11 -5.44 0.66
CA MET A 49 17.33 -6.28 -0.52
C MET A 49 16.03 -6.40 -1.34
N PRO A 50 15.84 -5.52 -2.33
CA PRO A 50 14.74 -5.60 -3.26
C PRO A 50 14.68 -6.96 -3.97
N ILE A 51 13.52 -7.60 -3.91
CA ILE A 51 13.25 -8.86 -4.57
C ILE A 51 12.76 -8.56 -5.98
N ALA A 52 13.40 -9.14 -7.00
CA ALA A 52 12.90 -9.05 -8.36
C ALA A 52 11.55 -9.77 -8.47
N TYR A 53 10.75 -9.41 -9.47
CA TYR A 53 9.49 -10.12 -9.73
C TYR A 53 9.15 -10.22 -11.21
N TYR A 54 8.40 -11.25 -11.56
CA TYR A 54 7.84 -11.43 -12.88
C TYR A 54 6.47 -10.79 -12.99
N SER A 55 6.18 -10.14 -14.12
CA SER A 55 4.80 -9.86 -14.53
C SER A 55 4.22 -11.07 -15.26
N LEU A 56 2.96 -11.39 -14.99
CA LEU A 56 2.28 -12.58 -15.52
C LEU A 56 1.09 -12.20 -16.42
N LYS A 57 0.89 -12.98 -17.49
CA LYS A 57 -0.34 -12.99 -18.28
C LYS A 57 -0.75 -14.44 -18.53
N ASN A 58 -1.93 -14.83 -18.06
CA ASN A 58 -2.41 -16.22 -18.10
C ASN A 58 -1.36 -17.21 -17.55
N GLN A 59 -0.79 -16.90 -16.38
CA GLN A 59 0.28 -17.67 -15.72
C GLN A 59 1.62 -17.77 -16.46
N LYS A 60 1.78 -17.11 -17.62
CA LYS A 60 3.05 -17.01 -18.34
C LYS A 60 3.80 -15.76 -17.96
N ILE A 61 5.11 -15.88 -17.77
CA ILE A 61 6.02 -14.75 -17.53
C ILE A 61 6.07 -13.89 -18.79
N ILE A 62 5.87 -12.58 -18.62
CA ILE A 62 5.93 -11.58 -19.69
C ILE A 62 7.20 -10.75 -19.57
N ASP A 63 7.57 -10.35 -18.36
CA ASP A 63 8.75 -9.51 -18.11
C ASP A 63 9.31 -9.75 -16.70
N ILE A 64 10.54 -9.30 -16.45
CA ILE A 64 11.19 -9.28 -15.14
C ILE A 64 11.46 -7.84 -14.70
N HIS A 65 11.08 -7.53 -13.46
CA HIS A 65 11.20 -6.20 -12.89
C HIS A 65 12.13 -6.25 -11.69
N ILE A 66 13.01 -5.24 -11.59
CA ILE A 66 13.80 -4.99 -10.40
C ILE A 66 13.72 -3.49 -10.13
N GLU A 67 12.86 -3.12 -9.19
CA GLU A 67 12.73 -1.76 -8.67
C GLU A 67 13.82 -1.49 -7.63
N PHE A 68 13.88 -0.28 -7.06
CA PHE A 68 14.90 0.14 -6.09
C PHE A 68 16.33 0.02 -6.64
N SER A 69 16.58 0.58 -7.82
CA SER A 69 17.86 0.44 -8.54
C SER A 69 19.10 0.81 -7.71
N ASN A 70 18.94 1.71 -6.74
CA ASN A 70 20.02 2.19 -5.87
C ASN A 70 20.56 1.14 -4.89
N TYR A 71 19.90 -0.03 -4.75
CA TYR A 71 20.27 -1.06 -3.79
C TYR A 71 20.89 -2.31 -4.44
N LYS A 72 20.93 -2.39 -5.78
CA LYS A 72 21.22 -3.62 -6.54
C LYS A 72 22.61 -4.22 -6.32
N ASP A 73 23.62 -3.39 -6.06
CA ASP A 73 25.02 -3.83 -6.09
C ASP A 73 25.39 -4.77 -4.91
N ASN A 74 24.61 -4.75 -3.82
CA ASN A 74 24.92 -5.52 -2.62
C ASN A 74 24.21 -6.89 -2.54
N PHE A 75 23.32 -7.25 -3.46
CA PHE A 75 22.45 -8.44 -3.31
C PHE A 75 23.21 -9.76 -3.12
N PRO A 76 24.25 -10.07 -3.91
CA PRO A 76 24.96 -11.34 -3.76
C PRO A 76 25.65 -11.49 -2.40
N MET A 77 25.97 -10.38 -1.74
CA MET A 77 26.57 -10.38 -0.40
C MET A 77 25.49 -10.59 0.68
N LEU A 78 24.34 -9.93 0.54
CA LEU A 78 23.24 -10.04 1.51
C LEU A 78 22.68 -11.47 1.60
N LEU A 79 22.68 -12.22 0.48
CA LEU A 79 22.27 -13.63 0.43
C LEU A 79 23.30 -14.62 0.99
N LYS A 80 24.56 -14.21 1.21
CA LYS A 80 25.58 -15.07 1.84
C LYS A 80 25.54 -15.04 3.36
N LYS A 81 24.81 -14.07 3.92
CA LYS A 81 24.67 -13.87 5.35
C LYS A 81 23.41 -14.55 5.87
N LYS A 82 23.50 -15.10 7.08
CA LYS A 82 22.33 -15.52 7.86
C LYS A 82 21.87 -14.36 8.76
N TRP A 83 20.71 -13.80 8.44
CA TRP A 83 20.11 -12.68 9.16
C TRP A 83 19.40 -13.16 10.43
N ASP A 84 19.22 -12.29 11.42
CA ASP A 84 18.39 -12.65 12.57
C ASP A 84 16.92 -12.57 12.19
N ILE A 85 16.54 -11.50 11.48
CA ILE A 85 15.18 -11.29 10.98
C ILE A 85 15.22 -10.95 9.49
N ILE A 86 14.32 -11.56 8.71
CA ILE A 86 13.93 -11.07 7.38
C ILE A 86 12.47 -10.60 7.45
N ILE A 87 12.20 -9.39 6.98
CA ILE A 87 10.86 -8.81 6.86
C ILE A 87 10.46 -8.72 5.39
N PHE A 88 9.30 -9.27 5.03
CA PHE A 88 8.76 -9.24 3.66
C PHE A 88 7.24 -8.99 3.67
N HIS A 89 6.65 -8.68 2.51
CA HIS A 89 5.25 -8.20 2.43
C HIS A 89 4.34 -8.90 1.43
N TYR A 90 4.85 -9.93 0.75
CA TYR A 90 4.10 -10.66 -0.28
C TYR A 90 3.68 -12.05 0.21
N PRO A 91 2.40 -12.27 0.59
CA PRO A 91 2.01 -13.54 1.19
C PRO A 91 1.85 -14.69 0.19
N TYR A 92 1.70 -14.39 -1.11
CA TYR A 92 1.16 -15.32 -2.09
C TYR A 92 2.15 -16.33 -2.70
N ASP A 93 3.45 -16.01 -2.71
CA ASP A 93 4.47 -16.73 -3.51
C ASP A 93 4.00 -17.00 -4.95
N ASN A 94 3.80 -18.26 -5.33
CA ASN A 94 3.43 -18.69 -6.67
C ASN A 94 1.92 -18.59 -6.97
N LEU A 95 1.08 -18.22 -5.99
CA LEU A 95 -0.38 -18.19 -6.11
C LEU A 95 -0.94 -16.86 -6.64
N ASN A 96 -0.10 -15.84 -6.81
CA ASN A 96 -0.52 -14.58 -7.43
C ASN A 96 -0.53 -14.70 -8.96
N ASN A 97 -1.64 -14.29 -9.59
CA ASN A 97 -1.86 -14.41 -11.03
C ASN A 97 -1.35 -13.21 -11.83
N VAL A 98 -0.92 -12.13 -11.16
CA VAL A 98 -0.48 -10.87 -11.79
C VAL A 98 1.02 -10.69 -11.68
N THR A 99 1.59 -10.95 -10.50
CA THR A 99 3.03 -10.82 -10.25
C THR A 99 3.56 -11.98 -9.42
N ARG A 100 4.81 -12.37 -9.63
CA ARG A 100 5.46 -13.46 -8.89
C ARG A 100 6.87 -13.08 -8.45
N PRO A 101 7.20 -13.09 -7.15
CA PRO A 101 8.57 -12.81 -6.70
C PRO A 101 9.53 -13.90 -7.19
N VAL A 102 10.80 -13.55 -7.42
CA VAL A 102 11.82 -14.53 -7.82
C VAL A 102 12.38 -15.34 -6.64
N ILE A 103 12.17 -14.86 -5.41
CA ILE A 103 12.51 -15.57 -4.17
C ILE A 103 11.24 -15.72 -3.34
N TYR A 104 10.82 -16.96 -3.09
CA TYR A 104 9.66 -17.28 -2.27
C TYR A 104 9.96 -17.26 -0.77
N SER A 105 8.90 -17.20 0.02
CA SER A 105 9.00 -17.15 1.48
C SER A 105 9.75 -18.36 2.09
N ASN A 106 9.62 -19.56 1.53
CA ASN A 106 10.38 -20.73 2.00
C ASN A 106 11.87 -20.62 1.71
N GLU A 107 12.25 -19.98 0.60
CA GLU A 107 13.64 -19.71 0.25
C GLU A 107 14.22 -18.62 1.16
N LEU A 108 13.47 -17.54 1.42
CA LEU A 108 13.87 -16.51 2.40
C LEU A 108 14.13 -17.10 3.79
N LYS A 109 13.30 -18.06 4.22
CA LYS A 109 13.44 -18.72 5.53
C LYS A 109 14.82 -19.38 5.73
N ALA A 110 15.46 -19.84 4.65
CA ALA A 110 16.79 -20.44 4.73
C ALA A 110 17.88 -19.42 5.12
N PHE A 111 17.65 -18.13 4.90
CA PHE A 111 18.61 -17.05 5.12
C PHE A 111 18.38 -16.27 6.43
N CYS A 112 17.42 -16.66 7.26
CA CYS A 112 17.16 -16.00 8.54
C CYS A 112 16.98 -16.97 9.72
N LYS A 113 16.96 -16.42 10.94
CA LYS A 113 16.47 -17.13 12.13
C LYS A 113 14.95 -16.98 12.29
N HIS A 114 14.42 -15.80 11.97
CA HIS A 114 13.00 -15.49 12.02
C HIS A 114 12.53 -14.81 10.73
N LEU A 115 11.52 -15.39 10.08
CA LEU A 115 10.84 -14.79 8.94
C LEU A 115 9.59 -14.06 9.41
N VAL A 116 9.49 -12.77 9.10
CA VAL A 116 8.39 -11.89 9.54
C VAL A 116 7.61 -11.38 8.33
N LEU A 117 6.32 -11.68 8.28
CA LEU A 117 5.40 -11.17 7.27
C LEU A 117 4.66 -9.93 7.79
N ILE A 118 4.67 -8.85 7.01
CA ILE A 118 3.77 -7.72 7.19
C ILE A 118 3.06 -7.42 5.86
N GLY A 119 1.75 -7.63 5.82
CA GLY A 119 0.99 -7.49 4.57
C GLY A 119 1.03 -6.05 4.03
N TYR A 120 1.24 -5.91 2.72
CA TYR A 120 1.27 -4.58 2.10
C TYR A 120 -0.07 -3.84 2.17
N ALA A 121 -1.18 -4.59 2.11
CA ALA A 121 -2.53 -4.03 2.07
C ALA A 121 -3.08 -3.84 3.48
N CYS A 122 -3.66 -2.67 3.73
CA CYS A 122 -4.55 -2.51 4.87
C CYS A 122 -5.90 -3.16 4.56
N ILE A 123 -6.39 -3.94 5.50
CA ILE A 123 -7.67 -4.61 5.52
C ILE A 123 -8.65 -3.91 6.48
N GLY A 124 -8.17 -3.02 7.34
CA GLY A 124 -9.00 -2.18 8.21
C GLY A 124 -9.59 -3.00 9.36
N GLU A 125 -10.90 -2.89 9.57
CA GLU A 125 -11.61 -3.63 10.64
C GLU A 125 -12.08 -5.03 10.20
N ARG A 126 -11.88 -5.41 8.94
CA ARG A 126 -12.28 -6.74 8.49
C ARG A 126 -11.37 -7.80 9.11
N GLN A 127 -11.93 -8.99 9.30
CA GLN A 127 -11.16 -10.18 9.62
C GLN A 127 -10.46 -10.73 8.38
N PHE A 128 -9.38 -11.46 8.59
CA PHE A 128 -8.79 -12.28 7.53
C PHE A 128 -9.82 -13.30 7.04
N CYS A 129 -9.85 -13.60 5.74
CA CYS A 129 -10.49 -14.82 5.30
C CYS A 129 -9.54 -16.00 5.50
N GLU A 130 -10.06 -17.22 5.64
CA GLU A 130 -9.23 -18.41 5.87
C GLU A 130 -8.19 -18.60 4.77
N GLN A 131 -8.55 -18.33 3.51
CA GLN A 131 -7.63 -18.46 2.39
C GLN A 131 -6.40 -17.54 2.50
N GLU A 132 -6.57 -16.33 3.04
CA GLU A 132 -5.46 -15.38 3.25
C GLU A 132 -4.44 -15.91 4.26
N LEU A 133 -4.92 -16.63 5.27
CA LEU A 133 -4.08 -17.23 6.30
C LEU A 133 -3.38 -18.50 5.81
N LEU A 134 -3.92 -19.16 4.79
CA LEU A 134 -3.35 -20.39 4.23
C LEU A 134 -2.31 -20.15 3.13
N TYR A 135 -2.04 -18.91 2.74
CA TYR A 135 -0.99 -18.61 1.77
C TYR A 135 0.40 -18.97 2.29
N SER A 136 1.31 -19.32 1.38
CA SER A 136 2.65 -19.81 1.68
C SER A 136 3.46 -18.83 2.54
N GLY A 137 3.37 -17.53 2.24
CA GLY A 137 4.06 -16.50 3.01
C GLY A 137 3.62 -16.49 4.47
N THR A 138 2.31 -16.63 4.74
CA THR A 138 1.80 -16.75 6.11
C THR A 138 2.36 -18.01 6.75
N ARG A 139 2.19 -19.19 6.14
CA ARG A 139 2.58 -20.48 6.73
C ARG A 139 4.08 -20.63 6.99
N ASN A 140 4.90 -20.02 6.14
CA ASN A 140 6.36 -20.06 6.28
C ASN A 140 6.88 -19.07 7.32
N SER A 141 6.10 -18.07 7.72
CA SER A 141 6.54 -17.04 8.67
C SER A 141 6.54 -17.54 10.11
N ASP A 142 7.53 -17.08 10.88
CA ASP A 142 7.60 -17.29 12.32
C ASP A 142 6.78 -16.22 13.07
N LEU A 143 6.56 -15.06 12.45
CA LEU A 143 5.70 -14.00 12.94
C LEU A 143 4.94 -13.33 11.79
N VAL A 144 3.64 -13.12 11.97
CA VAL A 144 2.79 -12.35 11.04
C VAL A 144 2.23 -11.14 11.76
N ILE A 145 2.42 -9.95 11.20
CA ILE A 145 1.94 -8.69 11.80
C ILE A 145 0.59 -8.32 11.18
N ALA A 146 -0.45 -8.32 12.02
CA ALA A 146 -1.80 -7.85 11.74
C ALA A 146 -2.02 -6.42 12.26
N GLU A 147 -3.08 -5.76 11.78
CA GLU A 147 -3.37 -4.36 12.16
C GLU A 147 -3.95 -4.22 13.56
N THR A 148 -4.71 -5.21 14.03
CA THR A 148 -5.36 -5.18 15.34
C THR A 148 -5.19 -6.48 16.11
N LYS A 149 -5.38 -6.41 17.44
CA LYS A 149 -5.31 -7.59 18.31
C LYS A 149 -6.41 -8.59 17.98
N GLU A 150 -7.61 -8.10 17.67
CA GLU A 150 -8.77 -8.92 17.31
C GLU A 150 -8.51 -9.72 16.03
N GLN A 151 -7.84 -9.11 15.04
CA GLN A 151 -7.41 -9.82 13.84
C GLN A 151 -6.39 -10.91 14.13
N ALA A 152 -5.44 -10.62 15.02
CA ALA A 152 -4.43 -11.59 15.42
C ALA A 152 -5.03 -12.75 16.19
N GLU A 153 -5.94 -12.49 17.14
CA GLU A 153 -6.69 -13.52 17.88
C GLU A 153 -7.49 -14.42 16.94
N PHE A 154 -8.24 -13.82 16.00
CA PHE A 154 -8.97 -14.57 14.98
C PHE A 154 -8.03 -15.42 14.13
N ALA A 155 -6.94 -14.85 13.64
CA ALA A 155 -6.00 -15.54 12.77
C ALA A 155 -5.32 -16.72 13.48
N ASN A 156 -4.87 -16.53 14.72
CA ASN A 156 -4.29 -17.61 15.53
C ASN A 156 -5.30 -18.73 15.76
N LYS A 157 -6.58 -18.41 16.04
CA LYS A 157 -7.63 -19.42 16.18
C LYS A 157 -7.88 -20.23 14.91
N VAL A 158 -7.85 -19.59 13.74
CA VAL A 158 -8.03 -20.26 12.44
C VAL A 158 -6.82 -21.14 12.09
N LEU A 159 -5.61 -20.68 12.46
CA LEU A 159 -4.36 -21.37 12.17
C LEU A 159 -4.01 -22.47 13.19
N GLU A 160 -4.64 -22.47 14.36
CA GLU A 160 -4.47 -23.48 15.39
C GLU A 160 -4.74 -24.89 14.84
N GLY A 161 -3.77 -25.79 15.02
CA GLY A 161 -3.85 -27.16 14.53
C GLY A 161 -3.77 -27.33 13.01
N LYS A 162 -3.63 -26.25 12.23
CA LYS A 162 -3.39 -26.37 10.79
C LYS A 162 -2.00 -26.98 10.57
N PRO A 163 -1.86 -27.93 9.63
CA PRO A 163 -0.55 -28.50 9.32
C PRO A 163 0.42 -27.39 8.90
N ASN A 164 1.70 -27.54 9.18
CA ASN A 164 2.75 -26.61 8.73
C ASN A 164 2.57 -25.15 9.20
N TRP A 165 1.85 -24.91 10.30
CA TRP A 165 1.84 -23.61 10.99
C TRP A 165 2.54 -23.75 12.34
N ASN A 166 3.67 -23.05 12.50
CA ASN A 166 4.46 -23.01 13.73
C ASN A 166 4.74 -21.56 14.20
N GLY A 167 4.15 -20.57 13.53
CA GLY A 167 4.34 -19.16 13.81
C GLY A 167 3.29 -18.60 14.77
N GLU A 168 3.31 -17.29 14.91
CA GLU A 168 2.30 -16.53 15.64
C GLU A 168 1.83 -15.33 14.82
N VAL A 169 0.55 -14.97 14.93
CA VAL A 169 0.03 -13.70 14.43
C VAL A 169 -0.07 -12.69 15.59
N VAL A 170 0.43 -11.47 15.41
CA VAL A 170 0.40 -10.40 16.41
C VAL A 170 -0.25 -9.13 15.87
N GLY A 171 -1.08 -8.49 16.68
CA GLY A 171 -1.77 -7.25 16.33
C GLY A 171 -0.96 -6.02 16.67
N TRP A 172 0.11 -5.73 15.94
CA TRP A 172 1.00 -4.59 16.21
C TRP A 172 0.73 -3.35 15.35
N GLY A 173 -0.23 -3.41 14.43
CA GLY A 173 -0.59 -2.27 13.58
C GLY A 173 0.04 -2.32 12.19
N SER A 174 -0.34 -1.37 11.34
CA SER A 174 0.27 -1.16 10.01
C SER A 174 1.05 0.16 9.96
N PRO A 175 2.35 0.12 9.62
CA PRO A 175 3.18 1.30 9.33
C PRO A 175 2.60 2.25 8.29
N LYS A 176 1.72 1.77 7.41
CA LYS A 176 1.08 2.59 6.37
C LYS A 176 0.27 3.75 6.97
N TYR A 177 -0.22 3.60 8.20
CA TYR A 177 -0.91 4.69 8.91
C TYR A 177 0.06 5.75 9.45
N ASP A 178 1.33 5.44 9.70
CA ASP A 178 2.32 6.47 10.10
C ASP A 178 2.55 7.46 8.97
N LEU A 179 2.56 6.98 7.73
CA LEU A 179 2.80 7.81 6.55
C LEU A 179 1.65 8.78 6.27
N LEU A 180 0.42 8.45 6.70
CA LEU A 180 -0.69 9.41 6.72
C LEU A 180 -0.39 10.59 7.66
N GLU A 181 0.26 10.33 8.79
CA GLU A 181 0.60 11.37 9.76
C GLU A 181 1.82 12.20 9.33
N MET A 182 2.75 11.56 8.63
CA MET A 182 3.99 12.19 8.12
C MET A 182 3.80 12.90 6.78
N ALA A 183 2.66 12.73 6.12
CA ALA A 183 2.43 13.26 4.78
C ALA A 183 2.60 14.78 4.72
N ASN A 184 3.53 15.24 3.89
CA ASN A 184 3.74 16.66 3.66
C ASN A 184 2.64 17.19 2.75
N ILE A 185 1.97 18.26 3.18
CA ILE A 185 0.98 18.95 2.35
C ILE A 185 1.71 20.02 1.53
N PRO A 186 1.71 19.95 0.18
CA PRO A 186 2.36 20.94 -0.66
C PRO A 186 1.84 22.35 -0.34
N GLU A 187 2.74 23.34 -0.24
CA GLU A 187 2.34 24.70 0.16
C GLU A 187 1.33 25.32 -0.81
N TRP A 188 1.48 25.03 -2.10
CA TRP A 188 0.54 25.49 -3.12
C TRP A 188 -0.88 24.89 -2.97
N TRP A 189 -1.03 23.72 -2.32
CA TRP A 189 -2.36 23.19 -1.98
C TRP A 189 -3.03 24.06 -0.93
N LYS A 190 -2.28 24.46 0.11
CA LYS A 190 -2.78 25.32 1.18
C LYS A 190 -3.22 26.67 0.64
N ILE A 191 -2.42 27.28 -0.24
CA ILE A 191 -2.76 28.54 -0.92
C ILE A 191 -4.06 28.39 -1.74
N LYS A 192 -4.20 27.34 -2.55
CA LYS A 192 -5.42 27.13 -3.34
C LYS A 192 -6.66 26.92 -2.46
N ALA A 193 -6.52 26.15 -1.38
CA ALA A 193 -7.60 25.77 -0.49
C ALA A 193 -7.91 26.78 0.62
N GLU A 194 -7.19 27.90 0.72
CA GLU A 194 -7.37 28.88 1.80
C GLU A 194 -8.83 29.31 1.95
N GLY A 195 -9.36 29.19 3.17
CA GLY A 195 -10.75 29.52 3.52
C GLY A 195 -11.82 28.59 2.93
N LYS A 196 -11.44 27.44 2.36
CA LYS A 196 -12.34 26.51 1.67
C LYS A 196 -12.37 25.16 2.37
N ARG A 197 -13.52 24.50 2.25
CA ARG A 197 -13.67 23.11 2.62
C ARG A 197 -13.05 22.22 1.54
N VAL A 198 -12.22 21.26 1.93
CA VAL A 198 -11.45 20.42 0.99
C VAL A 198 -12.16 19.08 0.79
N VAL A 199 -12.45 18.74 -0.46
CA VAL A 199 -13.16 17.51 -0.85
C VAL A 199 -12.22 16.64 -1.66
N PHE A 200 -11.96 15.42 -1.20
CA PHE A 200 -11.15 14.44 -1.91
C PHE A 200 -12.02 13.50 -2.73
N LEU A 201 -11.98 13.64 -4.05
CA LEU A 201 -12.60 12.71 -4.99
C LEU A 201 -11.57 11.68 -5.44
N GLN A 202 -11.82 10.44 -5.06
CA GLN A 202 -11.09 9.27 -5.51
C GLN A 202 -12.02 8.37 -6.33
N SER A 203 -11.46 7.71 -7.34
CA SER A 203 -12.17 6.68 -8.08
C SER A 203 -11.24 5.50 -8.37
N SER A 204 -11.72 4.27 -8.22
CA SER A 204 -10.93 3.06 -8.44
C SER A 204 -11.05 2.53 -9.87
N ILE A 205 -10.08 1.69 -10.26
CA ILE A 205 -10.00 1.17 -11.63
C ILE A 205 -11.09 0.14 -11.96
N VAL A 206 -11.58 -0.61 -10.97
CA VAL A 206 -12.53 -1.71 -11.21
C VAL A 206 -13.89 -1.20 -11.67
N PRO A 207 -14.56 -0.27 -10.96
CA PRO A 207 -15.82 0.32 -11.44
C PRO A 207 -15.63 1.04 -12.77
N PHE A 208 -14.48 1.70 -12.95
CA PHE A 208 -14.15 2.34 -14.22
C PHE A 208 -14.14 1.33 -15.38
N LEU A 209 -13.56 0.14 -15.21
CA LEU A 209 -13.54 -0.90 -16.24
C LEU A 209 -14.93 -1.47 -16.54
N GLN A 210 -15.76 -1.63 -15.50
CA GLN A 210 -17.07 -2.29 -15.59
C GLN A 210 -18.18 -1.38 -16.11
N ASP A 211 -18.13 -0.09 -15.81
CA ASP A 211 -19.17 0.89 -16.20
C ASP A 211 -18.61 1.88 -17.24
N ARG A 212 -19.21 1.87 -18.43
CA ARG A 212 -18.88 2.80 -19.54
C ARG A 212 -19.26 4.25 -19.21
N ASN A 213 -20.21 4.46 -18.31
CA ASN A 213 -20.67 5.78 -17.92
C ASN A 213 -19.89 6.36 -16.72
N LYS A 214 -18.90 5.63 -16.16
CA LYS A 214 -18.20 6.05 -14.93
C LYS A 214 -17.47 7.39 -15.11
N LEU A 215 -16.91 7.67 -16.28
CA LEU A 215 -16.22 8.93 -16.55
C LEU A 215 -17.20 10.13 -16.50
N ASN A 216 -18.40 9.98 -17.05
CA ASN A 216 -19.44 11.02 -17.02
C ASN A 216 -19.98 11.24 -15.59
N GLN A 217 -20.08 10.19 -14.77
CA GLN A 217 -20.43 10.33 -13.36
C GLN A 217 -19.37 11.14 -12.61
N ILE A 218 -18.09 10.84 -12.83
CA ILE A 218 -16.96 11.58 -12.25
C ILE A 218 -16.99 13.03 -12.73
N GLU A 219 -17.19 13.29 -14.01
CA GLU A 219 -17.37 14.63 -14.56
C GLU A 219 -18.47 15.40 -13.84
N SER A 220 -19.66 14.79 -13.69
CA SER A 220 -20.80 15.43 -13.03
C SER A 220 -20.46 15.88 -11.60
N ILE A 221 -19.76 15.02 -10.85
CA ILE A 221 -19.29 15.34 -9.50
C ILE A 221 -18.27 16.49 -9.56
N ILE A 222 -17.25 16.41 -10.42
CA ILE A 222 -16.24 17.46 -10.57
C ILE A 222 -16.90 18.80 -10.89
N GLN A 223 -17.80 18.84 -11.88
CA GLN A 223 -18.48 20.07 -12.28
C GLN A 223 -19.32 20.67 -11.15
N SER A 224 -19.92 19.85 -10.29
CA SER A 224 -20.69 20.33 -9.14
C SER A 224 -19.81 21.07 -8.11
N TYR A 225 -18.56 20.64 -7.93
CA TYR A 225 -17.62 21.23 -6.96
C TYR A 225 -16.79 22.38 -7.51
N ILE A 226 -16.39 22.32 -8.79
CA ILE A 226 -15.62 23.41 -9.42
C ILE A 226 -16.41 24.73 -9.37
N LYS A 227 -17.73 24.67 -9.56
CA LYS A 227 -18.62 25.85 -9.52
C LYS A 227 -18.82 26.42 -8.10
N ASN A 228 -18.47 25.68 -7.05
CA ASN A 228 -18.66 26.11 -5.67
C ASN A 228 -17.41 26.85 -5.13
N PRO A 229 -17.48 28.17 -4.89
CA PRO A 229 -16.32 28.95 -4.45
C PRO A 229 -15.85 28.61 -3.03
N LYS A 230 -16.70 27.98 -2.22
CA LYS A 230 -16.41 27.59 -0.83
C LYS A 230 -15.74 26.22 -0.71
N VAL A 231 -15.53 25.53 -1.83
CA VAL A 231 -14.95 24.19 -1.86
C VAL A 231 -13.67 24.17 -2.69
N CYS A 232 -12.65 23.48 -2.21
CA CYS A 232 -11.50 23.05 -2.99
C CYS A 232 -11.64 21.55 -3.28
N LEU A 233 -11.76 21.17 -4.55
CA LEU A 233 -11.76 19.77 -4.95
C LEU A 233 -10.31 19.30 -5.13
N ILE A 234 -9.93 18.21 -4.47
CA ILE A 234 -8.79 17.39 -4.82
C ILE A 234 -9.33 16.22 -5.63
N TRP A 235 -9.02 16.16 -6.92
CA TRP A 235 -9.32 14.98 -7.74
C TRP A 235 -8.05 14.19 -7.99
N ARG A 236 -8.05 12.92 -7.60
CA ARG A 236 -7.00 11.95 -7.90
C ARG A 236 -7.58 10.86 -8.81
N PRO A 237 -7.37 10.92 -10.13
CA PRO A 237 -7.70 9.78 -10.98
C PRO A 237 -6.80 8.59 -10.61
N HIS A 238 -7.30 7.36 -10.77
CA HIS A 238 -6.47 6.19 -10.55
C HIS A 238 -5.25 6.22 -11.51
N PRO A 239 -4.03 5.87 -11.08
CA PRO A 239 -2.83 5.93 -11.94
C PRO A 239 -2.99 5.17 -13.27
N LEU A 240 -3.77 4.09 -13.26
CA LEU A 240 -4.04 3.28 -14.45
C LEU A 240 -5.11 3.84 -15.40
N TYR A 241 -5.89 4.87 -15.03
CA TYR A 241 -7.00 5.38 -15.86
C TYR A 241 -6.56 5.70 -17.27
N ARG A 242 -5.51 6.51 -17.43
CA ARG A 242 -5.05 6.95 -18.75
C ARG A 242 -4.66 5.77 -19.64
N ASN A 243 -3.90 4.82 -19.11
CA ASN A 243 -3.44 3.65 -19.87
C ASN A 243 -4.61 2.72 -20.20
N THR A 244 -5.55 2.54 -19.28
CA THR A 244 -6.78 1.77 -19.51
C THR A 244 -7.66 2.40 -20.59
N ILE A 245 -7.80 3.74 -20.59
CA ILE A 245 -8.54 4.47 -21.63
C ILE A 245 -7.87 4.28 -22.99
N ILE A 246 -6.54 4.45 -23.08
CA ILE A 246 -5.79 4.24 -24.33
C ILE A 246 -5.98 2.82 -24.87
N ALA A 247 -5.98 1.82 -23.99
CA ALA A 247 -6.07 0.41 -24.37
C ALA A 247 -7.49 -0.06 -24.72
N HIS A 248 -8.53 0.47 -24.06
CA HIS A 248 -9.88 -0.12 -24.09
C HIS A 248 -11.02 0.86 -24.39
N ARG A 249 -10.78 2.17 -24.27
CA ARG A 249 -11.81 3.24 -24.36
C ARG A 249 -11.27 4.48 -25.08
N LYS A 250 -10.59 4.31 -26.20
CA LYS A 250 -9.80 5.38 -26.85
C LYS A 250 -10.65 6.63 -27.17
N GLU A 251 -11.93 6.43 -27.45
CA GLU A 251 -12.95 7.47 -27.65
C GLU A 251 -13.13 8.41 -26.45
N GLU A 252 -12.87 7.94 -25.22
CA GLU A 252 -12.98 8.72 -23.98
C GLU A 252 -11.69 9.50 -23.65
N LEU A 253 -10.61 9.33 -24.43
CA LEU A 253 -9.31 9.91 -24.10
C LEU A 253 -9.31 11.44 -24.07
N MET A 254 -9.93 12.07 -25.07
CA MET A 254 -9.99 13.53 -25.10
C MET A 254 -10.85 14.06 -23.94
N HIS A 255 -11.98 13.41 -23.68
CA HIS A 255 -12.83 13.75 -22.54
C HIS A 255 -12.07 13.68 -21.21
N PHE A 256 -11.33 12.59 -20.96
CA PHE A 256 -10.52 12.47 -19.74
C PHE A 256 -9.43 13.55 -19.63
N ILE A 257 -8.74 13.87 -20.73
CA ILE A 257 -7.74 14.94 -20.78
C ILE A 257 -8.37 16.30 -20.46
N ASP A 258 -9.55 16.59 -21.03
CA ASP A 258 -10.27 17.84 -20.80
C ASP A 258 -10.69 17.98 -19.34
N LEU A 259 -11.16 16.91 -18.69
CA LEU A 259 -11.44 16.91 -17.25
C LEU A 259 -10.18 17.19 -16.42
N CYS A 260 -9.06 16.57 -16.76
CA CYS A 260 -7.79 16.81 -16.06
C CYS A 260 -7.35 18.27 -16.21
N ASN A 261 -7.46 18.82 -17.42
CA ASN A 261 -7.11 20.22 -17.68
C ASN A 261 -8.05 21.19 -16.98
N MET A 262 -9.35 20.89 -16.91
CA MET A 262 -10.33 21.69 -16.19
C MET A 262 -9.97 21.79 -14.69
N VAL A 263 -9.63 20.67 -14.04
CA VAL A 263 -9.19 20.69 -12.64
C VAL A 263 -7.83 21.37 -12.49
N ARG A 264 -6.87 21.06 -13.35
CA ARG A 264 -5.50 21.61 -13.30
C ARG A 264 -5.47 23.13 -13.44
N THR A 265 -6.27 23.68 -14.35
CA THR A 265 -6.35 25.12 -14.62
C THR A 265 -7.26 25.88 -13.66
N SER A 266 -8.01 25.19 -12.80
CA SER A 266 -8.79 25.82 -11.73
C SER A 266 -7.87 26.56 -10.75
N ARG A 267 -8.31 27.76 -10.36
CA ARG A 267 -7.61 28.60 -9.37
C ARG A 267 -7.66 28.03 -7.95
N LYS A 268 -8.63 27.16 -7.66
CA LYS A 268 -8.88 26.63 -6.31
C LYS A 268 -8.77 25.11 -6.22
N ASP A 269 -8.95 24.38 -7.33
CA ASP A 269 -8.98 22.92 -7.33
C ASP A 269 -7.60 22.31 -7.64
N ILE A 270 -7.43 21.06 -7.25
CA ILE A 270 -6.15 20.35 -7.22
C ILE A 270 -6.35 19.04 -8.00
N LEU A 271 -5.58 18.87 -9.07
CA LEU A 271 -5.39 17.57 -9.68
C LEU A 271 -4.20 16.91 -8.99
N ASP A 272 -4.46 15.86 -8.23
CA ASP A 272 -3.43 15.12 -7.51
C ASP A 272 -2.88 13.99 -8.38
N GLU A 273 -1.65 14.18 -8.86
CA GLU A 273 -0.88 13.21 -9.65
C GLU A 273 0.33 12.67 -8.87
N SER A 274 0.38 12.92 -7.55
CA SER A 274 1.45 12.40 -6.70
C SER A 274 1.45 10.87 -6.68
N GLN A 275 2.58 10.25 -6.38
CA GLN A 275 2.68 8.78 -6.35
C GLN A 275 1.78 8.15 -5.28
N SER A 276 1.52 8.85 -4.18
CA SER A 276 0.70 8.32 -3.09
C SER A 276 -0.34 9.30 -2.56
N ALA A 277 -1.39 8.76 -1.93
CA ALA A 277 -2.61 9.49 -1.60
C ALA A 277 -2.60 10.11 -0.20
N GLU A 278 -1.55 9.94 0.59
CA GLU A 278 -1.54 10.34 2.01
C GLU A 278 -1.73 11.84 2.17
N SER A 279 -1.12 12.67 1.32
CA SER A 279 -1.31 14.12 1.36
C SER A 279 -2.78 14.51 1.10
N ALA A 280 -3.45 13.85 0.15
CA ALA A 280 -4.87 14.09 -0.13
C ALA A 280 -5.75 13.65 1.04
N ILE A 281 -5.49 12.47 1.61
CA ILE A 281 -6.23 11.93 2.76
C ILE A 281 -6.06 12.83 3.99
N ARG A 282 -4.82 13.25 4.28
CA ARG A 282 -4.51 14.12 5.42
C ARG A 282 -5.12 15.51 5.25
N PHE A 283 -5.08 16.07 4.04
CA PHE A 283 -5.50 17.45 3.79
C PHE A 283 -7.02 17.63 3.65
N ALA A 284 -7.74 16.64 3.12
CA ALA A 284 -9.16 16.79 2.85
C ALA A 284 -10.05 16.73 4.09
N ASP A 285 -11.20 17.39 4.06
CA ASP A 285 -12.23 17.37 5.12
C ASP A 285 -13.29 16.29 4.89
N GLU A 286 -13.53 15.91 3.62
CA GLU A 286 -14.41 14.82 3.23
C GLU A 286 -13.83 14.03 2.04
N MET A 287 -14.19 12.76 1.95
CA MET A 287 -13.88 11.90 0.81
C MET A 287 -15.14 11.46 0.08
N ILE A 288 -15.06 11.46 -1.24
CA ILE A 288 -16.02 10.85 -2.14
C ILE A 288 -15.28 9.73 -2.87
N SER A 289 -15.74 8.50 -2.73
CA SER A 289 -15.07 7.34 -3.33
C SER A 289 -16.02 6.19 -3.57
N ASP A 290 -15.70 5.36 -4.57
CA ASP A 290 -16.20 4.00 -4.64
C ASP A 290 -15.46 3.08 -3.64
N GLN A 291 -15.79 1.79 -3.61
CA GLN A 291 -15.05 0.83 -2.78
C GLN A 291 -13.60 0.71 -3.26
N SER A 292 -12.68 1.28 -2.49
CA SER A 292 -11.25 1.28 -2.79
C SER A 292 -10.40 1.02 -1.54
N SER A 293 -9.15 0.60 -1.72
CA SER A 293 -8.19 0.44 -0.62
C SER A 293 -7.94 1.75 0.14
N LEU A 294 -8.09 2.90 -0.52
CA LEU A 294 -7.95 4.20 0.13
C LEU A 294 -9.09 4.53 1.10
N VAL A 295 -10.29 3.93 0.92
CA VAL A 295 -11.38 4.06 1.91
C VAL A 295 -10.97 3.47 3.25
N ILE A 296 -10.15 2.42 3.25
CA ILE A 296 -9.66 1.78 4.49
C ILE A 296 -8.75 2.76 5.25
N LEU A 297 -7.82 3.41 4.55
CA LEU A 297 -6.97 4.46 5.12
C LEU A 297 -7.79 5.66 5.59
N TRP A 298 -8.75 6.11 4.77
CA TRP A 298 -9.60 7.26 5.08
C TRP A 298 -10.38 7.07 6.38
N LYS A 299 -10.91 5.87 6.64
CA LYS A 299 -11.69 5.58 7.85
C LYS A 299 -10.91 5.89 9.14
N LYS A 300 -9.57 5.78 9.13
CA LYS A 300 -8.75 6.16 10.30
C LYS A 300 -8.74 7.65 10.61
N THR A 301 -9.04 8.50 9.63
CA THR A 301 -9.11 9.96 9.84
C THR A 301 -10.35 10.37 10.66
N GLY A 302 -11.39 9.53 10.74
CA GLY A 302 -12.68 9.87 11.32
C GLY A 302 -13.49 10.92 10.53
N LYS A 303 -13.01 11.35 9.36
CA LYS A 303 -13.62 12.38 8.53
C LYS A 303 -14.75 11.83 7.66
N LYS A 304 -15.60 12.72 7.17
CA LYS A 304 -16.81 12.36 6.42
C LYS A 304 -16.46 11.58 5.13
N LEU A 305 -17.17 10.48 4.90
CA LEU A 305 -17.07 9.66 3.69
C LEU A 305 -18.42 9.61 2.97
N THR A 306 -18.41 9.74 1.65
CA THR A 306 -19.58 9.55 0.78
C THR A 306 -19.24 8.52 -0.29
N MET A 307 -20.04 7.44 -0.35
CA MET A 307 -19.83 6.35 -1.30
C MET A 307 -20.54 6.63 -2.63
N ILE A 308 -19.87 6.32 -3.75
CA ILE A 308 -20.36 6.46 -5.14
C ILE A 308 -20.00 5.25 -6.01
#